data_AF-A0A7C5XUH6-F1
#
_entry.id   AF-A0A7C5XUH6-F1
#
_cell.length_a   1.000
_cell.length_b   1.000
_cell.length_c   1.000
_cell.angle_alpha   90.00
_cell.angle_beta   90.00
_cell.angle_gamma   90.00
#
_symmetry.space_group_name_H-M   'P 1'
#
loop_
_entity.id
_entity.type
_entity.pdbx_description
1 polymer ?
#
loop_
_entity_poly.entity_id
_entity_poly.type
_entity_poly.pdbx_seq_one_letter_code
_entity_poly.pdbx_strand_id
1 'polypeptide(L)' 'MISSQNHGFAVDEASLPERLRATHRSLFDGTLQGIERTDRPAFGFQGHPEASPGPHDVAGLFDRFVRLMEEAS' A
#
# COMPACT_ATOMS: atom_id res chain seq x y z
N MET A 1 0.43 0.13 12.32
CA MET A 1 0.22 1.50 11.84
C MET A 1 -1.27 1.78 11.87
N ILE A 2 -1.67 2.98 12.23
CA ILE A 2 -3.06 3.45 12.10
C ILE A 2 -3.14 4.28 10.81
N SER A 3 -4.16 4.10 9.99
CA SER A 3 -4.28 4.74 8.67
C SER A 3 -5.67 5.31 8.43
N SER A 4 -5.76 6.38 7.65
CA SER A 4 -7.04 6.85 7.09
C SER A 4 -7.50 5.94 5.93
N GLN A 5 -8.80 5.63 5.91
CA GLN A 5 -9.42 4.70 4.95
C GLN A 5 -10.73 5.30 4.43
N ASN A 6 -10.92 5.29 3.11
CA ASN A 6 -12.17 5.71 2.47
C ASN A 6 -12.35 5.00 1.11
N HIS A 7 -12.66 3.70 1.15
CA HIS A 7 -12.89 2.89 -0.04
C HIS A 7 -14.07 1.92 0.18
N GLY A 8 -14.86 1.70 -0.86
CA GLY A 8 -16.01 0.76 -0.84
C GLY A 8 -15.74 -0.58 -1.54
N PHE A 9 -14.56 -0.71 -2.16
CA PHE A 9 -14.10 -1.93 -2.83
C PHE A 9 -12.73 -2.32 -2.27
N ALA A 10 -12.42 -3.61 -2.28
CA ALA A 10 -11.12 -4.15 -1.87
C ALA A 10 -10.62 -5.14 -2.93
N VAL A 11 -9.30 -5.23 -3.08
CA VAL A 11 -8.66 -6.22 -3.94
C VAL A 11 -8.72 -7.60 -3.24
N ASP A 12 -9.15 -8.62 -3.99
CA ASP A 12 -9.14 -10.01 -3.49
C ASP A 12 -7.71 -10.58 -3.51
N GLU A 13 -7.17 -10.84 -2.32
CA GLU A 13 -5.83 -11.39 -2.14
C GLU A 13 -5.64 -12.75 -2.82
N ALA A 14 -6.68 -13.59 -2.84
CA ALA A 14 -6.62 -14.92 -3.46
C ALA A 14 -6.48 -14.85 -4.99
N SER A 15 -6.82 -13.69 -5.58
CA SER A 15 -6.73 -13.44 -7.02
C SER A 15 -5.39 -12.83 -7.46
N LEU A 16 -4.46 -12.58 -6.53
CA LEU A 16 -3.20 -11.92 -6.88
C LEU A 16 -2.37 -12.80 -7.84
N PRO A 17 -1.88 -12.24 -8.96
CA PRO A 17 -0.94 -12.96 -9.82
C PRO A 17 0.40 -13.14 -9.11
N GLU A 18 1.18 -14.14 -9.52
CA GLU A 18 2.49 -14.48 -8.93
C GLU A 18 3.47 -13.30 -8.83
N ARG A 19 3.36 -12.35 -9.76
CA ARG A 19 4.19 -11.13 -9.80
C ARG A 19 3.75 -10.03 -8.82
N LEU A 20 2.74 -10.27 -8.00
CA LEU A 20 2.27 -9.37 -6.95
C LEU A 20 2.29 -10.08 -5.60
N ARG A 21 2.89 -9.45 -4.61
CA ARG A 21 2.86 -9.90 -3.22
C ARG A 21 2.03 -8.95 -2.36
N ALA A 22 1.28 -9.52 -1.42
CA ALA A 22 0.61 -8.76 -0.38
C ALA A 22 1.65 -8.16 0.58
N THR A 23 1.51 -6.87 0.92
CA THR A 23 2.42 -6.17 1.83
C THR A 23 1.74 -5.72 3.12
N HIS A 24 0.45 -5.36 3.07
CA HIS A 24 -0.31 -4.89 4.21
C HIS A 24 -1.68 -5.56 4.25
N ARG A 25 -2.14 -5.85 5.46
CA ARG A 25 -3.50 -6.34 5.73
C ARG A 25 -4.14 -5.51 6.83
N SER A 26 -5.43 -5.31 6.72
CA SER A 26 -6.24 -4.68 7.77
C SER A 26 -6.26 -5.58 9.00
N LEU A 27 -5.95 -5.02 10.18
CA LEU A 27 -6.09 -5.75 11.44
C LEU A 27 -7.55 -5.81 11.92
N PHE A 28 -8.46 -5.07 11.28
CA PHE A 28 -9.88 -5.07 11.65
C PHE A 28 -10.65 -6.22 11.01
N ASP A 29 -10.33 -6.58 9.77
CA ASP A 29 -11.10 -7.56 8.99
C ASP A 29 -10.24 -8.47 8.09
N GLY A 30 -8.91 -8.31 8.10
CA GLY A 30 -8.00 -9.12 7.29
C GLY A 30 -7.95 -8.75 5.80
N THR A 31 -8.71 -7.75 5.35
CA THR A 31 -8.71 -7.33 3.94
C THR A 31 -7.34 -6.83 3.48
N LEU A 32 -7.05 -6.99 2.19
CA LEU A 32 -5.78 -6.58 1.61
C LEU A 32 -5.67 -5.05 1.58
N GLN A 33 -4.55 -4.53 2.07
CA GLN A 33 -4.31 -3.09 2.22
C GLN A 33 -3.09 -2.59 1.45
N GLY A 34 -2.30 -3.49 0.86
CA GLY A 34 -1.16 -3.08 0.07
C GLY A 34 -0.57 -4.21 -0.74
N ILE A 35 0.04 -3.86 -1.87
CA ILE A 35 0.65 -4.78 -2.82
C ILE A 35 1.99 -4.25 -3.29
N GLU A 36 2.85 -5.15 -3.75
CA GLU A 36 4.12 -4.80 -4.38
C GLU A 36 4.42 -5.76 -5.52
N ARG A 37 4.96 -5.24 -6.61
CA ARG A 37 5.48 -6.05 -7.71
C ARG A 37 6.79 -6.71 -7.32
N THR A 38 6.93 -7.99 -7.62
CA THR A 38 8.18 -8.73 -7.38
C THR A 38 9.22 -8.52 -8.48
N ASP A 39 8.81 -7.97 -9.62
CA ASP A 39 9.61 -7.87 -10.86
C ASP A 39 9.83 -6.42 -11.34
N ARG A 40 9.28 -5.42 -10.62
CA ARG A 40 9.40 -3.99 -10.95
C ARG A 40 9.36 -3.14 -9.67
N PRO A 41 9.96 -1.94 -9.66
CA PRO A 41 9.86 -0.99 -8.55
C PRO A 41 8.47 -0.31 -8.53
N ALA A 42 7.44 -1.07 -8.22
CA ALA A 42 6.06 -0.59 -8.14
C ALA A 42 5.33 -1.20 -6.95
N PHE A 43 4.62 -0.37 -6.20
CA PHE A 43 3.79 -0.77 -5.07
C PHE A 43 2.51 0.04 -5.02
N GLY A 44 1.53 -0.46 -4.27
CA GLY A 44 0.27 0.22 -4.03
C GLY A 44 -0.16 0.05 -2.57
N PHE A 45 -0.95 1.02 -2.10
CA PHE A 45 -1.56 1.02 -0.78
C PHE A 45 -3.05 1.38 -0.93
N GLN A 46 -3.91 0.71 -0.18
CA GLN A 46 -5.37 0.80 -0.32
C GLN A 46 -5.95 2.00 0.44
N GLY A 47 -5.31 2.39 1.55
CA GLY A 47 -5.68 3.56 2.33
C GLY A 47 -5.03 4.85 1.83
N HIS A 48 -5.15 5.90 2.64
CA HIS A 48 -4.68 7.24 2.34
C HIS A 48 -3.40 7.56 3.13
N PRO A 49 -2.19 7.40 2.53
CA PRO A 49 -0.93 7.71 3.21
C PRO A 49 -0.72 9.20 3.49
N GLU A 50 -1.40 10.07 2.74
CA GLU A 50 -1.42 11.52 2.89
C GLU A 50 -2.27 12.00 4.08
N ALA A 51 -3.15 11.13 4.58
CA ALA A 51 -4.16 11.44 5.59
C ALA A 51 -5.02 12.67 5.20
N SER A 52 -5.40 13.50 6.17
CA SER A 52 -6.27 14.69 6.01
C SER A 52 -7.78 14.41 5.75
N PRO A 53 -8.56 14.10 6.82
CA PRO A 53 -8.15 13.96 8.22
C PRO A 53 -7.51 12.60 8.53
N GLY A 54 -6.80 12.51 9.66
CA GLY A 54 -6.35 11.24 10.27
C GLY A 54 -4.84 11.16 10.54
N PRO A 55 -4.33 9.98 10.94
CA PRO A 55 -2.97 9.78 11.42
C PRO A 55 -1.93 9.75 10.29
N HIS A 56 -0.69 10.14 10.59
CA HIS A 56 0.41 10.21 9.62
C HIS A 56 1.34 8.98 9.66
N ASP A 57 0.98 7.90 10.37
CA ASP A 57 1.81 6.72 10.58
C ASP A 57 2.28 6.04 9.28
N VAL A 58 1.56 6.26 8.18
CA VAL A 58 1.79 5.65 6.85
C VAL A 58 2.46 6.60 5.85
N ALA A 59 2.81 7.83 6.26
CA ALA A 59 3.43 8.84 5.38
C ALA A 59 4.77 8.40 4.79
N GLY A 60 5.50 7.49 5.47
CA GLY A 60 6.77 6.93 4.97
C GLY A 60 6.66 6.17 3.64
N LEU A 61 5.46 5.86 3.16
CA LEU A 61 5.25 5.35 1.80
C LEU A 61 5.69 6.36 0.73
N PHE A 62 5.58 7.66 0.99
CA PHE A 62 6.10 8.70 0.08
C PHE A 62 7.63 8.69 0.03
N ASP A 63 8.31 8.54 1.16
CA ASP A 63 9.78 8.42 1.19
C ASP A 63 10.26 7.22 0.38
N ARG A 64 9.55 6.09 0.48
CA ARG A 64 9.83 4.90 -0.33
C ARG A 64 9.65 5.19 -1.82
N PHE A 65 8.58 5.89 -2.20
CA PHE A 65 8.35 6.26 -3.60
C PHE A 65 9.47 7.14 -4.15
N VAL A 66 9.89 8.17 -3.40
CA VAL A 66 10.99 9.07 -3.79
C VAL A 66 12.29 8.28 -3.98
N ARG A 67 12.64 7.39 -3.05
CA ARG A 67 13.84 6.54 -3.17
C ARG A 67 13.83 5.70 -4.45
N LEU A 68 12.68 5.13 -4.84
CA LEU A 68 12.57 4.37 -6.09
C LEU A 68 12.79 5.24 -7.33
N MET A 69 12.43 6.53 -7.29
CA MET A 69 12.72 7.47 -8.38
C MET A 69 14.20 7.82 -8.44
N GLU A 70 14.84 8.01 -7.29
CA GLU A 70 16.29 8.29 -7.19
C GLU A 70 17.13 7.12 -7.71
N GLU A 71 16.75 5.88 -7.36
CA GLU A 71 17.44 4.66 -7.82
C GLU A 71 17.25 4.37 -9.32
N ALA A 72 16.21 4.93 -9.94
CA ALA A 72 15.92 4.78 -11.36
C ALA A 72 16.65 5.82 -12.25
N SER A 73 17.33 6.79 -11.63
CA SER A 73 18.08 7.86 -12.30
C SER A 73 19.53 7.46 -12.56
#